data_AF-A0A9E6W970-F1
#
_entry.id   AF-A0A9E6W970-F1
#
_cell.length_a   1.000
_cell.length_b   1.000
_cell.length_c   1.000
_cell.angle_alpha   90.00
_cell.angle_beta   90.00
_cell.angle_gamma   90.00
#
_symmetry.space_group_name_H-M   'P 1'
#
loop_
_entity.id
_entity.type
_entity.pdbx_description
1 polymer ?
#
loop_
_entity_poly.entity_id
_entity_poly.type
_entity_poly.pdbx_seq_one_letter_code
_entity_poly.pdbx_strand_id
1 'polypeptide(L)'
;FWQFLKGTGQQYGLEINNEIDERYHIEKSTVAACKYLSDAYNKYGNWTLVAASYNGGMSRVESQQKRQKATGYYDLLFVEETQRYVFRIAALKLIMENPEEYNFTIGEEDKYPIIKTREVEISGPVKNFADFAIEQGINYKLLKDFNPWLRDDKLTNAAGKKYVVKIPVLN
;
A
#
# COMPACT_ATOMS: atom_id res chain seq x y z
N PHE A 1 1.03 -1.02 -3.51
CA PHE A 1 -0.16 -1.63 -2.90
C PHE A 1 -1.25 -0.62 -2.63
N TRP A 2 -1.05 0.31 -1.68
CA TRP A 2 -2.07 1.25 -1.22
C TRP A 2 -2.32 2.48 -2.11
N GLN A 3 -1.83 2.48 -3.35
CA GLN A 3 -2.00 3.55 -4.36
C GLN A 3 -1.53 4.95 -3.90
N PHE A 4 -0.54 5.02 -3.01
CA PHE A 4 0.06 6.30 -2.62
C PHE A 4 0.69 7.06 -3.80
N LEU A 5 0.39 8.35 -3.90
CA LEU A 5 1.21 9.29 -4.67
C LEU A 5 2.59 9.42 -4.00
N LYS A 6 3.64 9.70 -4.80
CA LYS A 6 5.01 9.79 -4.30
C LYS A 6 5.15 10.74 -3.10
N GLY A 7 4.62 11.96 -3.22
CA GLY A 7 4.71 12.96 -2.14
C GLY A 7 4.01 12.51 -0.86
N THR A 8 2.82 11.92 -0.97
CA THR A 8 2.10 11.38 0.18
C THR A 8 2.83 10.19 0.80
N GLY A 9 3.33 9.26 -0.01
CA GLY A 9 4.12 8.13 0.51
C GLY A 9 5.33 8.61 1.32
N GLN A 10 6.07 9.60 0.81
CA GLN A 10 7.21 10.20 1.51
C GLN A 10 6.78 10.91 2.80
N GLN A 11 5.67 11.64 2.80
CA GLN A 11 5.11 12.27 4.00
C GLN A 11 4.82 11.25 5.11
N TYR A 12 4.38 10.03 4.74
CA TYR A 12 4.13 8.94 5.68
C TYR A 12 5.34 8.01 5.89
N GLY A 13 6.54 8.45 5.50
CA GLY A 13 7.80 7.81 5.83
C GLY A 13 8.26 6.70 4.87
N LEU A 14 7.65 6.58 3.69
CA LEU A 14 8.10 5.64 2.66
C LEU A 14 9.29 6.21 1.88
N GLU A 15 10.32 5.40 1.70
CA GLU A 15 11.40 5.69 0.77
C GLU A 15 10.94 5.46 -0.68
N ILE A 16 11.11 6.47 -1.52
CA ILE A 16 10.73 6.43 -2.93
C ILE A 16 11.77 7.15 -3.79
N ASN A 17 12.59 6.35 -4.48
CA ASN A 17 13.59 6.75 -5.47
C ASN A 17 13.60 5.76 -6.65
N ASN A 18 14.64 5.81 -7.49
CA ASN A 18 14.72 4.98 -8.69
C ASN A 18 15.04 3.50 -8.41
N GLU A 19 15.77 3.22 -7.32
CA GLU A 19 16.18 1.86 -6.94
C GLU A 19 15.22 1.23 -5.92
N ILE A 20 14.63 2.06 -5.04
CA ILE A 20 13.74 1.67 -3.95
C ILE A 20 12.41 2.41 -4.05
N ASP A 21 11.29 1.68 -4.02
CA ASP A 21 9.95 2.26 -3.90
C ASP A 21 9.10 1.46 -2.90
N GLU A 22 9.10 1.92 -1.66
CA GLU A 22 8.43 1.26 -0.54
C GLU A 22 6.89 1.34 -0.62
N ARG A 23 6.32 2.01 -1.63
CA ARG A 23 4.89 1.85 -1.95
C ARG A 23 4.54 0.44 -2.43
N TYR A 24 5.56 -0.30 -2.90
CA TYR A 24 5.51 -1.72 -3.23
C TYR A 24 6.11 -2.60 -2.13
N HIS A 25 6.31 -2.08 -0.92
CA HIS A 25 6.63 -2.90 0.25
C HIS A 25 5.34 -3.08 1.05
N ILE A 26 4.80 -4.29 1.11
CA ILE A 26 3.44 -4.51 1.63
C ILE A 26 3.30 -4.03 3.09
N GLU A 27 4.22 -4.39 3.98
CA GLU A 27 4.19 -4.01 5.39
C GLU A 27 4.34 -2.50 5.57
N LYS A 28 5.41 -1.90 5.00
CA LYS A 28 5.68 -0.46 5.17
C LYS A 28 4.56 0.40 4.59
N SER A 29 4.09 0.07 3.38
CA SER A 29 2.99 0.79 2.76
C SER A 29 1.67 0.60 3.52
N THR A 30 1.43 -0.55 4.15
CA THR A 30 0.26 -0.77 5.01
C THR A 30 0.35 0.09 6.27
N VAL A 31 1.51 0.13 6.94
CA VAL A 31 1.72 1.00 8.10
C VAL A 31 1.50 2.47 7.73
N ALA A 32 2.01 2.91 6.58
CA ALA A 32 1.77 4.25 6.06
C ALA A 32 0.27 4.54 5.80
N ALA A 33 -0.46 3.58 5.21
CA ALA A 33 -1.90 3.69 4.98
C ALA A 33 -2.69 3.78 6.30
N CYS A 34 -2.36 2.95 7.30
CA CYS A 34 -2.99 3.01 8.62
C CYS A 34 -2.76 4.38 9.30
N LYS A 35 -1.53 4.92 9.23
CA LYS A 35 -1.24 6.26 9.75
C LYS A 35 -2.07 7.34 9.04
N TYR A 36 -2.15 7.29 7.71
CA TYR A 36 -2.99 8.21 6.95
C TYR A 36 -4.46 8.15 7.41
N LEU A 37 -5.03 6.94 7.51
CA LEU A 37 -6.42 6.75 7.89
C LEU A 37 -6.69 7.24 9.31
N SER A 38 -5.75 6.99 10.23
CA SER A 38 -5.80 7.49 11.61
C SER A 38 -5.78 9.03 11.65
N ASP A 39 -4.87 9.66 10.92
CA ASP A 39 -4.77 11.13 10.86
C ASP A 39 -6.03 11.75 10.24
N ALA A 40 -6.56 11.13 9.18
CA ALA A 40 -7.83 11.53 8.57
C ALA A 40 -8.99 11.40 9.56
N TYR A 41 -9.05 10.31 10.33
CA TYR A 41 -10.11 10.12 11.30
C TYR A 41 -10.02 11.12 12.45
N ASN A 42 -8.82 11.36 12.98
CA ASN A 42 -8.58 12.40 13.99
C ASN A 42 -9.01 13.80 13.51
N LYS A 43 -8.87 14.05 12.20
CA LYS A 43 -9.25 15.32 11.58
C LYS A 43 -10.75 15.47 11.34
N TYR A 44 -11.41 14.43 10.84
CA TYR A 44 -12.80 14.52 10.37
C TYR A 44 -13.84 13.91 11.32
N GLY A 45 -13.42 13.02 12.21
CA GLY A 45 -14.30 12.31 13.16
C GLY A 45 -15.31 11.36 12.52
N ASN A 46 -15.25 11.10 11.21
CA ASN A 46 -16.17 10.19 10.52
C ASN A 46 -15.50 9.51 9.32
N TRP A 47 -15.86 8.24 9.10
CA TRP A 47 -15.24 7.40 8.07
C TRP A 47 -15.58 7.79 6.63
N THR A 48 -16.73 8.43 6.40
CA THR A 48 -17.10 8.85 5.04
C THR A 48 -16.17 9.92 4.49
N LEU A 49 -15.76 10.89 5.32
CA LEU A 49 -14.75 11.88 4.91
C LEU A 49 -13.34 11.31 4.89
N VAL A 50 -13.02 10.33 5.75
CA VAL A 50 -11.74 9.61 5.67
C VAL A 50 -11.60 8.90 4.32
N ALA A 51 -12.63 8.16 3.89
CA ALA A 51 -12.63 7.49 2.60
C ALA A 51 -12.58 8.50 1.43
N ALA A 52 -13.37 9.58 1.51
CA ALA A 52 -13.34 10.64 0.51
C ALA A 52 -11.95 11.32 0.43
N SER A 53 -11.29 11.57 1.56
CA SER A 53 -9.96 12.17 1.58
C SER A 53 -8.90 11.21 1.06
N TYR A 54 -9.03 9.91 1.31
CA TYR A 54 -8.10 8.91 0.80
C TYR A 54 -8.05 8.93 -0.74
N ASN A 55 -9.21 9.04 -1.39
CA ASN A 55 -9.33 9.15 -2.84
C ASN A 55 -8.99 10.55 -3.37
N GLY A 56 -9.58 11.60 -2.78
CA GLY A 56 -9.54 12.96 -3.31
C GLY A 56 -8.45 13.86 -2.74
N GLY A 57 -7.80 13.44 -1.66
CA GLY A 57 -6.86 14.23 -0.84
C GLY A 57 -7.55 15.04 0.26
N MET A 58 -6.93 15.12 1.44
CA MET A 58 -7.43 15.90 2.59
C MET A 58 -7.63 17.38 2.24
N SER A 59 -6.67 18.00 1.54
CA SER A 59 -6.76 19.41 1.15
C SER A 59 -7.94 19.69 0.21
N ARG A 60 -8.31 18.72 -0.65
CA ARG A 60 -9.49 18.84 -1.50
C ARG A 60 -10.76 18.76 -0.66
N VAL A 61 -10.84 17.83 0.28
CA VAL A 61 -11.98 17.75 1.21
C VAL A 61 -12.16 19.05 1.98
N GLU A 62 -11.08 19.60 2.55
CA GLU A 62 -11.13 20.89 3.27
C GLU A 62 -11.58 22.06 2.39
N SER A 63 -11.04 22.13 1.16
CA SER A 63 -11.43 23.14 0.19
C SER A 63 -12.93 23.05 -0.13
N GLN A 64 -13.47 21.83 -0.31
CA GLN A 64 -14.88 21.62 -0.59
C GLN A 64 -15.76 21.97 0.62
N GLN A 65 -15.36 21.60 1.84
CA GLN A 65 -16.05 21.97 3.08
C GLN A 65 -16.16 23.49 3.22
N LYS A 66 -15.04 24.21 3.03
CA LYS A 66 -15.01 25.67 3.11
C LYS A 66 -15.86 26.33 2.02
N ARG A 67 -15.75 25.85 0.77
CA ARG A 67 -16.45 26.43 -0.39
C ARG A 67 -17.96 26.22 -0.29
N GLN A 68 -18.40 25.04 0.13
CA GLN A 68 -19.81 24.65 0.15
C GLN A 68 -20.48 24.93 1.50
N LYS A 69 -19.72 25.35 2.52
CA LYS A 69 -20.21 25.64 3.88
C LYS A 69 -20.92 24.43 4.50
N ALA A 70 -20.40 23.23 4.24
CA ALA A 70 -20.91 21.97 4.75
C ALA A 70 -19.76 21.15 5.34
N THR A 71 -20.04 20.36 6.35
CA THR A 71 -19.02 19.56 7.06
C THR A 71 -19.20 18.07 6.86
N GLY A 72 -20.39 17.59 6.46
CA GLY A 72 -20.68 16.18 6.22
C GLY A 72 -20.40 15.74 4.79
N TYR A 73 -19.97 14.49 4.60
CA TYR A 73 -19.75 13.92 3.27
C TYR A 73 -21.01 13.99 2.38
N TYR A 74 -22.18 13.65 2.92
CA TYR A 74 -23.44 13.58 2.18
C TYR A 74 -23.98 14.95 1.74
N ASP A 75 -23.53 16.02 2.40
CA ASP A 75 -23.89 17.40 2.09
C ASP A 75 -22.91 18.05 1.11
N LEU A 76 -21.80 17.37 0.79
CA LEU A 76 -20.74 17.87 -0.08
C LEU A 76 -20.86 17.31 -1.48
N LEU A 77 -20.89 18.22 -2.47
CA LEU A 77 -20.74 17.85 -3.86
C LEU A 77 -19.26 17.64 -4.19
N PHE A 78 -18.84 16.39 -4.29
CA PHE A 78 -17.53 16.01 -4.80
C PHE A 78 -17.59 15.68 -6.30
N VAL A 79 -16.42 15.51 -6.92
CA VAL A 79 -16.35 14.92 -8.27
C VAL A 79 -16.83 13.46 -8.21
N GLU A 80 -17.36 12.99 -9.34
CA GLU A 80 -18.02 11.67 -9.44
C GLU A 80 -17.15 10.53 -8.91
N GLU A 81 -15.84 10.57 -9.16
CA GLU A 81 -14.93 9.53 -8.69
C GLU A 81 -14.89 9.41 -7.17
N THR A 82 -14.77 10.54 -6.45
CA THR A 82 -14.75 10.54 -4.99
C THR A 82 -16.12 10.19 -4.39
N GLN A 83 -17.20 10.61 -5.05
CA GLN A 83 -18.56 10.24 -4.61
C GLN A 83 -18.78 8.73 -4.70
N ARG A 84 -18.37 8.10 -5.81
CA ARG A 84 -18.50 6.65 -5.97
C ARG A 84 -17.55 5.88 -5.07
N TYR A 85 -16.35 6.41 -4.81
CA TYR A 85 -15.32 5.72 -4.02
C TYR A 85 -15.81 5.31 -2.63
N VAL A 86 -16.52 6.19 -1.92
CA VAL A 86 -17.03 5.89 -0.56
C VAL A 86 -18.00 4.70 -0.59
N PHE A 87 -18.92 4.67 -1.55
CA PHE A 87 -19.87 3.57 -1.69
C PHE A 87 -19.20 2.27 -2.16
N ARG A 88 -18.20 2.35 -3.03
CA ARG A 88 -17.41 1.17 -3.47
C ARG A 88 -16.67 0.53 -2.30
N ILE A 89 -16.02 1.33 -1.46
CA ILE A 89 -15.32 0.81 -0.26
C ILE A 89 -16.31 0.26 0.76
N ALA A 90 -17.47 0.91 0.95
CA ALA A 90 -18.52 0.39 1.84
C ALA A 90 -19.05 -0.97 1.34
N ALA A 91 -19.34 -1.09 0.04
CA ALA A 91 -19.77 -2.35 -0.56
C ALA A 91 -18.71 -3.44 -0.42
N LEU A 92 -17.44 -3.11 -0.69
CA LEU A 92 -16.33 -4.07 -0.52
C LEU A 92 -16.21 -4.54 0.93
N LYS A 93 -16.30 -3.63 1.90
CA LYS A 93 -16.29 -4.00 3.34
C LYS A 93 -17.41 -4.99 3.67
N LEU A 94 -18.64 -4.69 3.26
CA LEU A 94 -19.80 -5.55 3.54
C LEU A 94 -19.65 -6.94 2.92
N ILE A 95 -19.20 -7.00 1.65
CA ILE A 95 -18.94 -8.27 0.96
C ILE A 95 -17.82 -9.04 1.64
N MET A 96 -16.72 -8.38 2.04
CA MET A 96 -15.60 -9.06 2.68
C MET A 96 -15.93 -9.57 4.09
N GLU A 97 -16.80 -8.88 4.83
CA GLU A 97 -17.23 -9.31 6.16
C GLU A 97 -18.28 -10.43 6.13
N ASN A 98 -19.15 -10.42 5.12
CA ASN A 98 -20.26 -11.37 5.00
C ASN A 98 -20.38 -11.93 3.56
N PRO A 99 -19.35 -12.60 3.02
CA PRO A 99 -19.32 -12.99 1.60
C PRO A 99 -20.51 -13.86 1.20
N GLU A 100 -20.96 -14.76 2.08
CA GLU A 100 -22.09 -15.66 1.83
C GLU A 100 -23.42 -14.92 1.66
N GLU A 101 -23.66 -13.81 2.39
CA GLU A 101 -24.86 -12.97 2.22
C GLU A 101 -24.95 -12.36 0.82
N TYR A 102 -23.81 -12.23 0.14
CA TYR A 102 -23.68 -11.71 -1.21
C TYR A 102 -23.40 -12.80 -2.25
N ASN A 103 -23.64 -14.09 -1.91
CA ASN A 103 -23.44 -15.26 -2.76
C ASN A 103 -21.98 -15.49 -3.20
N PHE A 104 -21.00 -15.01 -2.44
CA PHE A 104 -19.60 -15.40 -2.61
C PHE A 104 -19.31 -16.61 -1.73
N THR A 105 -19.06 -17.75 -2.37
CA THR A 105 -18.49 -18.94 -1.71
C THR A 105 -17.00 -18.92 -1.97
N ILE A 106 -16.18 -18.80 -0.90
CA ILE A 106 -14.71 -18.74 -1.00
C ILE A 106 -14.15 -19.97 -0.30
N GLY A 107 -13.75 -20.97 -1.08
CA GLY A 107 -13.07 -22.17 -0.59
C GLY A 107 -11.62 -21.90 -0.18
N GLU A 108 -10.97 -22.90 0.41
CA GLU A 108 -9.53 -22.80 0.69
C GLU A 108 -8.69 -22.81 -0.60
N GLU A 109 -9.20 -23.48 -1.64
CA GLU A 109 -8.61 -23.56 -2.98
C GLU A 109 -8.66 -22.23 -3.75
N ASP A 110 -9.59 -21.35 -3.41
CA ASP A 110 -9.70 -20.00 -4.00
C ASP A 110 -8.68 -19.03 -3.40
N LYS A 111 -8.10 -19.38 -2.24
CA LYS A 111 -7.15 -18.53 -1.53
C LYS A 111 -5.76 -18.69 -2.11
N TYR A 112 -5.03 -17.57 -2.17
CA TYR A 112 -3.61 -17.63 -2.46
C TYR A 112 -2.86 -18.37 -1.34
N PRO A 113 -1.97 -19.31 -1.67
CA PRO A 113 -1.20 -20.03 -0.66
C PRO A 113 -0.24 -19.08 0.05
N ILE A 114 -0.08 -19.27 1.36
CA ILE A 114 0.92 -18.54 2.13
C ILE A 114 2.29 -19.16 1.83
N ILE A 115 3.10 -18.46 1.04
CA ILE A 115 4.49 -18.86 0.78
C ILE A 115 5.36 -18.32 1.91
N LYS A 116 6.00 -19.22 2.65
CA LYS A 116 6.91 -18.84 3.73
C LYS A 116 8.14 -18.16 3.15
N THR A 117 8.65 -17.16 3.86
CA THR A 117 9.88 -16.45 3.49
C THR A 117 10.87 -16.48 4.64
N ARG A 118 12.15 -16.56 4.32
CA ARG A 118 13.24 -16.18 5.23
C ARG A 118 13.70 -14.76 4.93
N GLU A 119 14.23 -14.09 5.94
CA GLU A 119 14.70 -12.71 5.85
C GLU A 119 16.22 -12.67 5.67
N VAL A 120 16.69 -11.81 4.77
CA VAL A 120 18.10 -11.54 4.53
C VAL A 120 18.33 -10.04 4.67
N GLU A 121 19.18 -9.64 5.61
CA GLU A 121 19.56 -8.25 5.76
C GLU A 121 20.66 -7.89 4.75
N ILE A 122 20.48 -6.78 4.03
CA ILE A 122 21.51 -6.14 3.22
C ILE A 122 21.75 -4.73 3.74
N SER A 123 23.02 -4.35 3.88
CA SER A 123 23.42 -3.03 4.41
C SER A 123 24.45 -2.33 3.54
N GLY A 124 24.66 -2.79 2.31
CA GLY A 124 25.65 -2.24 1.39
C GLY A 124 25.18 -2.30 -0.06
N PRO A 125 26.06 -1.96 -1.02
CA PRO A 125 25.75 -2.04 -2.43
C PRO A 125 25.50 -3.50 -2.85
N VAL A 126 24.49 -3.69 -3.70
CA VAL A 126 24.26 -4.94 -4.44
C VAL A 126 24.45 -4.61 -5.92
N LYS A 127 25.52 -5.13 -6.53
CA LYS A 127 25.85 -4.80 -7.92
C LYS A 127 24.85 -5.37 -8.92
N ASN A 128 24.31 -6.55 -8.63
CA ASN A 128 23.38 -7.27 -9.49
C ASN A 128 22.48 -8.18 -8.62
N PHE A 129 21.17 -7.94 -8.66
CA PHE A 129 20.18 -8.71 -7.90
C PHE A 129 19.91 -10.10 -8.49
N ALA A 130 20.25 -10.36 -9.75
CA ALA A 130 20.20 -11.70 -10.32
C ALA A 130 21.28 -12.60 -9.71
N ASP A 131 22.51 -12.09 -9.57
CA ASP A 131 23.60 -12.83 -8.88
C ASP A 131 23.23 -13.06 -7.41
N PHE A 132 22.74 -12.02 -6.72
CA PHE A 132 22.23 -12.14 -5.36
C PHE A 132 21.11 -13.19 -5.25
N ALA A 133 20.16 -13.22 -6.18
CA ALA A 133 19.08 -14.21 -6.19
C ALA A 133 19.64 -15.64 -6.27
N ILE A 134 20.60 -15.87 -7.18
CA ILE A 134 21.27 -17.17 -7.36
C ILE A 134 21.98 -17.59 -6.06
N GLU A 135 22.70 -16.69 -5.40
CA GLU A 135 23.34 -16.93 -4.10
C GLU A 135 22.32 -17.31 -3.01
N GLN A 136 21.10 -16.76 -3.09
CA GLN A 136 20.01 -17.09 -2.19
C GLN A 136 19.23 -18.36 -2.58
N GLY A 137 19.59 -19.04 -3.67
CA GLY A 137 18.96 -20.27 -4.15
C GLY A 137 17.64 -20.06 -4.89
N ILE A 138 17.38 -18.85 -5.40
CA ILE A 138 16.15 -18.51 -6.13
C ILE A 138 16.50 -17.85 -7.47
N ASN A 139 15.51 -17.74 -8.37
CA ASN A 139 15.68 -16.96 -9.59
C ASN A 139 15.33 -15.48 -9.38
N TYR A 140 15.79 -14.62 -10.30
CA TYR A 140 15.57 -13.18 -10.24
C TYR A 140 14.07 -12.80 -10.23
N LYS A 141 13.23 -13.54 -10.97
CA LYS A 141 11.79 -13.28 -11.01
C LYS A 141 11.17 -13.43 -9.61
N LEU A 142 11.46 -14.53 -8.92
CA LEU A 142 10.98 -14.77 -7.55
C LEU A 142 11.46 -13.68 -6.59
N LEU A 143 12.72 -13.23 -6.71
CA LEU A 143 13.22 -12.14 -5.89
C LEU A 143 12.36 -10.88 -6.06
N LYS A 144 12.05 -10.50 -7.31
CA LYS A 144 11.28 -9.29 -7.63
C LYS A 144 9.79 -9.43 -7.29
N ASP A 145 9.21 -10.62 -7.42
CA ASP A 145 7.82 -10.88 -7.03
C ASP A 145 7.62 -10.74 -5.51
N PHE A 146 8.59 -11.21 -4.71
CA PHE A 146 8.54 -11.12 -3.25
C PHE A 146 9.05 -9.78 -2.69
N ASN A 147 9.84 -9.04 -3.47
CA ASN A 147 10.37 -7.73 -3.09
C ASN A 147 10.12 -6.69 -4.19
N PRO A 148 8.86 -6.41 -4.55
CA PRO A 148 8.56 -5.51 -5.67
C PRO A 148 8.93 -4.05 -5.37
N TRP A 149 9.31 -3.74 -4.13
CA TRP A 149 9.91 -2.47 -3.71
C TRP A 149 11.34 -2.28 -4.17
N LEU A 150 12.06 -3.35 -4.50
CA LEU A 150 13.31 -3.26 -5.26
C LEU A 150 12.93 -2.95 -6.71
N ARG A 151 13.22 -1.75 -7.19
CA ARG A 151 12.78 -1.27 -8.51
C ARG A 151 13.81 -1.51 -9.60
N ASP A 152 15.08 -1.36 -9.27
CA ASP A 152 16.19 -1.59 -10.20
C ASP A 152 16.75 -3.02 -10.11
N ASP A 153 17.67 -3.38 -10.99
CA ASP A 153 18.42 -4.64 -10.98
C ASP A 153 19.65 -4.61 -10.06
N LYS A 154 19.91 -3.48 -9.42
CA LYS A 154 21.00 -3.23 -8.48
C LYS A 154 20.55 -2.34 -7.32
N LEU A 155 21.42 -2.17 -6.34
CA LEU A 155 21.26 -1.24 -5.24
C LEU A 155 22.58 -0.55 -4.94
N THR A 156 22.63 0.77 -5.03
CA THR A 156 23.83 1.55 -4.76
C THR A 156 24.11 1.67 -3.26
N ASN A 157 23.09 2.01 -2.46
CA ASN A 157 23.10 2.08 -0.98
C ASN A 157 24.43 2.56 -0.33
N ALA A 158 24.99 3.66 -0.82
CA ALA A 158 26.26 4.21 -0.33
C ALA A 158 26.21 4.62 1.16
N ALA A 159 25.01 4.94 1.67
CA ALA A 159 24.79 5.31 3.07
C ALA A 159 24.76 4.10 4.03
N GLY A 160 24.84 2.87 3.51
CA GLY A 160 24.83 1.67 4.33
C GLY A 160 23.51 1.41 5.06
N LYS A 161 22.40 1.89 4.51
CA LYS A 161 21.07 1.69 5.11
C LYS A 161 20.73 0.20 5.10
N LYS A 162 20.18 -0.30 6.21
CA LYS A 162 19.72 -1.68 6.31
C LYS A 162 18.39 -1.87 5.62
N TYR A 163 18.30 -2.92 4.80
CA TYR A 163 17.07 -3.41 4.21
C TYR A 163 16.92 -4.89 4.50
N VAL A 164 15.68 -5.34 4.61
CA VAL A 164 15.33 -6.75 4.76
C VAL A 164 14.72 -7.23 3.45
N VAL A 165 15.38 -8.21 2.82
CA VAL A 165 14.92 -8.86 1.59
C VAL A 165 14.28 -10.19 1.95
N LYS A 166 13.07 -10.42 1.45
CA LYS A 166 12.32 -11.66 1.67
C LYS A 166 12.66 -12.68 0.59
N ILE A 167 13.16 -13.84 1.01
CA ILE A 167 13.47 -14.95 0.11
C ILE A 167 12.44 -16.06 0.34
N PRO A 168 11.66 -16.47 -0.68
CA PRO A 168 10.71 -17.56 -0.53
C PRO A 168 11.44 -18.88 -0.21
N VAL A 169 10.88 -19.63 0.72
CA VAL A 169 11.29 -21.00 1.03
C VAL A 169 10.41 -21.91 0.19
N LEU A 170 10.95 -22.36 -0.94
CA LEU A 170 10.28 -23.35 -1.79
C LEU A 170 10.54 -24.73 -1.18
N ASN A 171 9.46 -25.43 -0.83
CA ASN A 171 9.52 -26.83 -0.40
C ASN A 171 9.76 -27.75 -1.61
#